data_AF-A0A561SW31-F1
#
_entry.id   AF-A0A561SW31-F1
#
_cell.length_a   1.000
_cell.length_b   1.000
_cell.length_c   1.000
_cell.angle_alpha   90.00
_cell.angle_beta   90.00
_cell.angle_gamma   90.00
#
_symmetry.space_group_name_H-M   'P 1'
#
loop_
_entity.id
_entity.type
_entity.pdbx_description
1 polymer ?
#
loop_
_entity_poly.entity_id
_entity_poly.type
_entity_poly.pdbx_seq_one_letter_code
_entity_poly.pdbx_strand_id
1 'polypeptide(L)'
;MNAQPVPETAARTPQDVPGAASGAARAGGRSDLTDRPPASRHHAATPITVQVAGGTQQDRTALATALLSAGSDRVTFTGDHPGGPLGTAVDAVVLIASATHVIGAAELDLVRTLRRRSPTILLAVTAIDRHSSWREVLDADLERLRATGTAVAPFAVSVDVHGQAVAAGDRALAAASGIPALARRLDDIAERVAHDTGRTVVPPSPRTAGRRPRTASDRKSPERPRWQQVLSDGMAAASSDVDFDLRCRVRAAIADAEGVVEASDPRRDWNDLDTWLRARLAYEGEQTVALLADRTAEVTAALERELGGEPLPRPAPAEPPDLFGHLPARDAPRGVRRPLATRSRSLVMSAYGGLMMALILPRFAGVSLPVWVIVAGALATALLLGGATLTGERKRQLETSRTRAKSRVRHYADAFLLVATKATRDGLRRTQQHLRDECTRRTMEP
;
A
#
# COMPACT_ATOMS: atom_id res chain seq x y z
N MET A 1 59.74 -47.58 19.63
CA MET A 1 58.92 -48.46 20.49
C MET A 1 58.17 -47.58 21.47
N ASN A 2 56.85 -47.76 21.53
CA ASN A 2 55.86 -47.21 22.45
C ASN A 2 55.42 -45.74 22.31
N ALA A 3 54.43 -45.59 21.42
CA ALA A 3 53.39 -44.57 21.47
C ALA A 3 52.33 -44.91 22.54
N GLN A 4 51.83 -43.89 23.25
CA GLN A 4 50.47 -43.82 23.84
C GLN A 4 50.24 -42.43 24.46
N PRO A 5 48.98 -41.95 24.59
CA PRO A 5 47.98 -41.75 23.55
C PRO A 5 47.52 -40.28 23.45
N VAL A 6 46.97 -39.91 22.29
CA VAL A 6 46.21 -38.67 22.07
C VAL A 6 44.84 -38.79 22.75
N PRO A 7 44.36 -37.80 23.52
CA PRO A 7 42.97 -37.80 23.96
C PRO A 7 42.07 -37.24 22.84
N GLU A 8 41.15 -38.09 22.37
CA GLU A 8 40.02 -37.73 21.52
C GLU A 8 38.98 -36.88 22.28
N THR A 9 38.60 -35.78 21.64
CA THR A 9 37.22 -35.34 21.41
C THR A 9 36.31 -35.14 22.64
N ALA A 10 36.33 -33.93 23.20
CA ALA A 10 35.16 -33.33 23.81
C ALA A 10 34.52 -32.35 22.80
N ALA A 11 33.27 -32.61 22.43
CA ALA A 11 32.47 -31.80 21.52
C ALA A 11 32.43 -30.34 21.98
N ARG A 12 33.00 -29.43 21.18
CA ARG A 12 32.93 -27.98 21.40
C ARG A 12 31.63 -27.45 20.81
N THR A 13 30.74 -26.98 21.68
CA THR A 13 29.55 -26.21 21.30
C THR A 13 29.96 -24.88 20.65
N PRO A 14 29.22 -24.35 19.65
CA PRO A 14 29.53 -23.06 18.99
C PRO A 14 29.48 -21.84 19.92
N GLN A 15 29.08 -22.01 21.18
CA GLN A 15 28.99 -20.95 22.19
C GLN A 15 30.30 -20.71 22.96
N ASP A 16 31.32 -21.57 22.85
CA ASP A 16 32.57 -21.45 23.62
C ASP A 16 33.71 -20.73 22.88
N VAL A 17 33.52 -20.45 21.59
CA VAL A 17 34.50 -19.72 20.75
C VAL A 17 34.71 -18.24 21.17
N PRO A 18 33.70 -17.49 21.66
CA PRO A 18 33.89 -16.10 22.08
C PRO A 18 34.77 -15.95 23.33
N GLY A 19 34.70 -16.90 24.26
CA GLY A 19 35.50 -16.90 25.50
C GLY A 19 36.99 -17.13 25.23
N ALA A 20 37.31 -18.04 24.32
CA ALA A 20 38.68 -18.32 23.91
C ALA A 20 39.33 -17.15 23.15
N ALA A 21 38.58 -16.45 22.30
CA ALA A 21 39.06 -15.26 21.59
C ALA A 21 39.30 -14.07 22.54
N SER A 22 38.45 -13.91 23.56
CA SER A 22 38.59 -12.87 24.59
C SER A 22 39.76 -13.11 25.55
N GLY A 23 40.10 -14.38 25.79
CA GLY A 23 41.31 -14.77 26.55
C GLY A 23 42.59 -14.52 25.76
N ALA A 24 42.60 -14.81 24.46
CA ALA A 24 43.73 -14.55 23.56
C ALA A 24 43.98 -13.04 23.35
N ALA A 25 42.93 -12.21 23.31
CA ALA A 25 43.05 -10.76 23.18
C ALA A 25 43.64 -10.10 24.44
N ARG A 26 43.32 -10.59 25.64
CA ARG A 26 43.93 -10.13 26.90
C ARG A 26 45.40 -10.52 27.03
N ALA A 27 45.78 -11.72 26.56
CA ALA A 27 47.16 -12.16 26.54
C ALA A 27 48.05 -11.35 25.57
N GLY A 28 47.43 -10.69 24.58
CA GLY A 28 48.12 -9.86 23.56
C GLY A 28 48.19 -8.36 23.85
N GLY A 29 47.78 -7.88 25.04
CA GLY A 29 47.96 -6.48 25.44
C GLY A 29 47.15 -5.44 24.65
N ARG A 30 46.04 -5.84 24.01
CA ARG A 30 45.15 -4.95 23.23
C ARG A 30 43.83 -4.72 23.96
N SER A 31 43.87 -3.85 24.97
CA SER A 31 42.71 -3.40 25.76
C SER A 31 41.77 -2.43 25.01
N ASP A 32 42.19 -1.95 23.84
CA ASP A 32 41.42 -1.10 22.92
C ASP A 32 40.21 -1.82 22.29
N LEU A 33 40.23 -3.16 22.25
CA LEU A 33 39.14 -3.98 21.72
C LEU A 33 38.07 -4.33 22.77
N THR A 34 38.35 -4.15 24.06
CA THR A 34 37.42 -4.47 25.15
C THR A 34 36.52 -3.31 25.58
N ASP A 35 36.85 -2.08 25.20
CA ASP A 35 36.17 -0.86 25.68
C ASP A 35 35.24 -0.20 24.67
N ARG A 36 34.97 -0.85 23.53
CA ARG A 36 33.94 -0.36 22.61
C ARG A 36 32.56 -0.82 23.11
N PRO A 37 31.60 0.10 23.39
CA PRO A 37 30.24 -0.33 23.71
C PRO A 37 29.68 -1.14 22.53
N PRO A 38 28.82 -2.15 22.77
CA PRO A 38 28.29 -3.03 21.74
C PRO A 38 27.19 -2.30 20.94
N ALA A 39 27.55 -1.23 20.24
CA ALA A 39 26.66 -0.45 19.38
C ALA A 39 26.60 -0.99 17.93
N SER A 40 27.37 -2.04 17.61
CA SER A 40 27.49 -2.59 16.25
C SER A 40 26.87 -3.98 16.10
N ARG A 41 25.61 -4.15 16.52
CA ARG A 41 24.76 -5.28 16.10
C ARG A 41 23.53 -4.87 15.28
N HIS A 42 23.54 -3.71 14.64
CA HIS A 42 22.61 -3.41 13.55
C HIS A 42 23.09 -4.13 12.27
N HIS A 43 23.19 -5.46 12.33
CA HIS A 43 23.36 -6.25 11.12
C HIS A 43 22.11 -6.02 10.26
N ALA A 44 22.35 -5.55 9.04
CA ALA A 44 21.41 -5.55 7.94
C ALA A 44 20.71 -6.92 7.90
N ALA A 45 19.51 -7.02 8.46
CA ALA A 45 18.68 -8.19 8.26
C ALA A 45 17.77 -7.91 7.08
N THR A 46 17.58 -8.96 6.30
CA THR A 46 16.65 -9.02 5.20
C THR A 46 15.30 -8.43 5.63
N PRO A 47 14.77 -7.41 4.94
CA PRO A 47 13.45 -6.88 5.25
C PRO A 47 12.42 -7.98 5.03
N ILE A 48 11.50 -8.17 5.98
CA ILE A 48 10.41 -9.13 5.83
C ILE A 48 9.20 -8.47 5.17
N THR A 49 8.50 -9.25 4.36
CA THR A 49 7.24 -8.83 3.77
C THR A 49 6.12 -9.11 4.75
N VAL A 50 5.41 -8.06 5.18
CA VAL A 50 4.25 -8.18 6.07
C VAL A 50 3.00 -7.75 5.32
N GLN A 51 1.96 -8.58 5.34
CA GLN A 51 0.67 -8.23 4.75
C GLN A 51 -0.30 -7.80 5.84
N VAL A 52 -0.90 -6.63 5.68
CA VAL A 52 -1.97 -6.15 6.57
C VAL A 52 -3.32 -6.53 5.94
N ALA A 53 -4.01 -7.46 6.58
CA ALA A 53 -5.28 -8.01 6.11
C ALA A 53 -6.42 -7.59 7.06
N GLY A 54 -7.62 -7.33 6.55
CA GLY A 54 -8.74 -6.89 7.37
C GLY A 54 -10.00 -6.66 6.53
N GLY A 55 -11.14 -6.51 7.22
CA GLY A 55 -12.42 -6.19 6.60
C GLY A 55 -12.41 -4.84 5.86
N THR A 56 -13.40 -4.62 4.99
CA THR A 56 -13.50 -3.42 4.13
C THR A 56 -13.67 -2.10 4.89
N GLN A 57 -14.00 -2.16 6.19
CA GLN A 57 -14.23 -1.04 7.09
C GLN A 57 -13.07 -0.80 8.09
N GLN A 58 -11.95 -1.52 7.94
CA GLN A 58 -10.82 -1.42 8.85
C GLN A 58 -9.70 -0.60 8.18
N ASP A 59 -9.23 0.44 8.87
CA ASP A 59 -8.21 1.39 8.39
C ASP A 59 -6.80 0.77 8.32
N ARG A 60 -6.63 -0.13 7.35
CA ARG A 60 -5.38 -0.86 7.05
C ARG A 60 -4.21 0.09 6.84
N THR A 61 -4.44 1.19 6.12
CA THR A 61 -3.44 2.22 5.85
C THR A 61 -3.01 2.93 7.13
N ALA A 62 -3.96 3.26 8.02
CA ALA A 62 -3.66 3.98 9.24
C ALA A 62 -2.82 3.13 10.21
N LEU A 63 -3.11 1.82 10.32
CA LEU A 63 -2.28 0.90 11.10
C LEU A 63 -0.88 0.71 10.49
N ALA A 64 -0.78 0.55 9.16
CA ALA A 64 0.51 0.41 8.50
C ALA A 64 1.39 1.65 8.70
N THR A 65 0.83 2.85 8.54
CA THR A 65 1.53 4.12 8.82
C THR A 65 1.96 4.21 10.29
N ALA A 66 1.10 3.82 11.23
CA ALA A 66 1.42 3.85 12.64
C ALA A 66 2.53 2.85 13.04
N LEU A 67 2.59 1.68 12.40
CA LEU A 67 3.67 0.73 12.61
C LEU A 67 5.00 1.23 12.05
N LEU A 68 4.99 1.90 10.90
CA LEU A 68 6.18 2.56 10.35
C LEU A 68 6.66 3.69 11.27
N SER A 69 5.76 4.51 11.82
CA SER A 69 6.14 5.58 12.77
C SER A 69 6.66 5.04 14.10
N ALA A 70 6.32 3.81 14.47
CA ALA A 70 6.81 3.16 15.68
C ALA A 70 8.23 2.56 15.54
N GLY A 71 8.86 2.68 14.35
CA GLY A 71 10.26 2.28 14.13
C GLY A 71 10.46 0.87 13.59
N SER A 72 9.46 0.28 12.91
CA SER A 72 9.64 -0.99 12.19
C SER A 72 10.42 -0.78 10.88
N ASP A 73 11.72 -0.47 10.98
CA ASP A 73 12.61 -0.24 9.83
C ASP A 73 12.89 -1.52 9.01
N ARG A 74 12.47 -2.69 9.52
CA ARG A 74 12.71 -4.01 8.93
C ARG A 74 11.48 -4.63 8.26
N VAL A 75 10.37 -3.90 8.20
CA VAL A 75 9.07 -4.42 7.76
C VAL A 75 8.61 -3.69 6.50
N THR A 76 8.41 -4.42 5.41
CA THR A 76 7.76 -3.89 4.20
C THR A 76 6.29 -4.31 4.19
N PHE A 77 5.38 -3.33 4.25
CA PHE A 77 3.94 -3.59 4.24
C PHE A 77 3.40 -3.76 2.81
N THR A 78 2.70 -4.86 2.56
CA THR A 78 1.97 -5.10 1.30
C THR A 78 0.46 -4.93 1.54
N GLY A 79 -0.17 -4.04 0.76
CA GLY A 79 -1.60 -3.79 0.84
C GLY A 79 -2.40 -4.87 0.10
N ASP A 80 -3.43 -5.42 0.74
CA ASP A 80 -4.29 -6.42 0.11
C ASP A 80 -5.36 -5.75 -0.78
N HIS A 81 -5.29 -6.00 -2.09
CA HIS A 81 -6.40 -5.81 -3.01
C HIS A 81 -7.18 -7.13 -3.13
N PRO A 82 -8.53 -7.14 -3.04
CA PRO A 82 -9.36 -8.34 -3.30
C PRO A 82 -9.37 -8.79 -4.78
N GLY A 83 -8.26 -8.61 -5.48
CA GLY A 83 -7.99 -9.01 -6.87
C GLY A 83 -6.51 -8.85 -7.29
N GLY A 84 -5.57 -8.64 -6.34
CA GLY A 84 -4.13 -8.66 -6.63
C GLY A 84 -3.62 -10.09 -6.83
N PRO A 85 -2.49 -10.31 -7.54
CA PRO A 85 -2.00 -11.65 -7.83
C PRO A 85 -1.76 -12.41 -6.52
N LEU A 86 -2.55 -13.45 -6.30
CA LEU A 86 -2.58 -14.38 -5.15
C LEU A 86 -1.31 -15.25 -5.04
N GLY A 87 -0.13 -14.75 -5.43
CA GLY A 87 1.05 -15.56 -5.73
C GLY A 87 2.33 -15.30 -4.92
N THR A 88 2.42 -14.24 -4.11
CA THR A 88 3.63 -13.97 -3.32
C THR A 88 3.53 -14.59 -1.93
N ALA A 89 4.52 -15.38 -1.55
CA ALA A 89 4.70 -15.83 -0.17
C ALA A 89 5.00 -14.61 0.72
N VAL A 90 4.40 -14.56 1.91
CA VAL A 90 4.52 -13.44 2.86
C VAL A 90 5.06 -13.99 4.17
N ASP A 91 6.02 -13.30 4.77
CA ASP A 91 6.72 -13.77 5.98
C ASP A 91 5.84 -13.68 7.23
N ALA A 92 4.97 -12.67 7.32
CA ALA A 92 3.95 -12.57 8.36
C ALA A 92 2.69 -11.82 7.90
N VAL A 93 1.56 -12.14 8.51
CA VAL A 93 0.27 -11.49 8.27
C VAL A 93 -0.22 -10.82 9.55
N VAL A 94 -0.57 -9.54 9.47
CA VAL A 94 -1.27 -8.81 10.54
C VAL A 94 -2.74 -8.72 10.16
N LEU A 95 -3.59 -9.50 10.82
CA LEU A 95 -5.03 -9.44 10.69
C LEU A 95 -5.57 -8.33 11.59
N ILE A 96 -6.28 -7.37 11.00
CA ILE A 96 -6.99 -6.33 11.73
C ILE A 96 -8.36 -6.85 12.15
N ALA A 97 -8.72 -6.60 13.40
CA ALA A 97 -10.08 -6.71 13.92
C ALA A 97 -10.44 -5.37 14.57
N SER A 98 -11.71 -4.97 14.49
CA SER A 98 -12.18 -3.77 15.19
C SER A 98 -12.78 -4.19 16.52
N ALA A 99 -12.54 -3.42 17.58
CA ALA A 99 -13.19 -3.61 18.88
C ALA A 99 -14.72 -3.41 18.86
N THR A 100 -15.31 -3.07 17.71
CA THR A 100 -16.75 -2.80 17.57
C THR A 100 -17.60 -4.06 17.40
N HIS A 101 -17.09 -5.08 16.71
CA HIS A 101 -17.85 -6.27 16.33
C HIS A 101 -16.95 -7.49 16.30
N VAL A 102 -17.51 -8.64 16.68
CA VAL A 102 -16.84 -9.94 16.61
C VAL A 102 -16.63 -10.35 15.15
N ILE A 103 -15.48 -10.98 14.86
CA ILE A 103 -15.07 -11.48 13.55
C ILE A 103 -16.18 -12.33 12.91
N GLY A 104 -16.57 -11.94 11.69
CA GLY A 104 -17.61 -12.56 10.89
C GLY A 104 -17.11 -13.70 9.99
N ALA A 105 -18.02 -14.26 9.20
CA ALA A 105 -17.71 -15.38 8.31
C ALA A 105 -16.72 -15.00 7.19
N ALA A 106 -16.84 -13.79 6.65
CA ALA A 106 -15.98 -13.30 5.56
C ALA A 106 -14.53 -13.15 6.03
N GLU A 107 -14.31 -12.64 7.24
CA GLU A 107 -12.99 -12.52 7.85
C GLU A 107 -12.40 -13.90 8.16
N LEU A 108 -13.19 -14.86 8.65
CA LEU A 108 -12.73 -16.23 8.87
C LEU A 108 -12.31 -16.92 7.57
N ASP A 109 -13.02 -16.68 6.45
CA ASP A 109 -12.63 -17.19 5.13
C ASP A 109 -11.34 -16.55 4.60
N LEU A 110 -11.13 -15.27 4.91
CA LEU A 110 -9.87 -14.58 4.66
C LEU A 110 -8.73 -15.22 5.46
N VAL A 111 -8.91 -15.48 6.76
CA VAL A 111 -7.91 -16.16 7.61
C VAL A 111 -7.54 -17.53 7.04
N ARG A 112 -8.53 -18.33 6.64
CA ARG A 112 -8.30 -19.65 6.00
C ARG A 112 -7.45 -19.54 4.73
N THR A 113 -7.65 -18.47 3.97
CA THR A 113 -6.89 -18.22 2.73
C THR A 113 -5.46 -17.78 3.02
N LEU A 114 -5.27 -16.93 4.02
CA LEU A 114 -3.97 -16.39 4.40
C LEU A 114 -3.06 -17.43 5.08
N ARG A 115 -3.65 -18.36 5.84
CA ARG A 115 -2.90 -19.47 6.48
C ARG A 115 -2.18 -20.39 5.49
N ARG A 116 -2.65 -20.46 4.23
CA ARG A 116 -1.96 -21.20 3.17
C ARG A 116 -0.71 -20.47 2.66
N ARG A 117 -0.58 -19.16 2.92
CA ARG A 117 0.47 -18.28 2.38
C ARG A 117 1.53 -17.89 3.40
N SER A 118 1.17 -17.84 4.68
CA SER A 118 2.10 -17.54 5.76
C SER A 118 1.79 -18.39 6.99
N PRO A 119 2.80 -18.98 7.65
CA PRO A 119 2.62 -19.70 8.90
C PRO A 119 2.43 -18.75 10.10
N THR A 120 2.78 -17.46 9.98
CA THR A 120 2.77 -16.49 11.08
C THR A 120 1.63 -15.50 10.91
N ILE A 121 0.58 -15.63 11.74
CA ILE A 121 -0.58 -14.71 11.74
C ILE A 121 -0.68 -14.03 13.12
N LEU A 122 -0.67 -12.70 13.12
CA LEU A 122 -0.90 -11.85 14.29
C LEU A 122 -2.29 -11.21 14.19
N LEU A 123 -2.95 -10.98 15.32
CA LEU A 123 -4.24 -10.29 15.39
C LEU A 123 -4.04 -8.93 16.04
N ALA A 124 -4.38 -7.85 15.33
CA ALA A 124 -4.38 -6.48 15.84
C ALA A 124 -5.82 -6.00 16.05
N VAL A 125 -6.23 -5.85 17.31
CA VAL A 125 -7.55 -5.31 17.67
C VAL A 125 -7.45 -3.79 17.78
N THR A 126 -8.10 -3.07 16.87
CA THR A 126 -8.07 -1.60 16.78
C THR A 126 -9.24 -0.95 17.52
N ALA A 127 -9.13 0.36 17.74
CA ALA A 127 -10.13 1.22 18.38
C ALA A 127 -10.42 0.87 19.86
N ILE A 128 -9.43 0.32 20.57
CA ILE A 128 -9.55 -0.01 22.00
C ILE A 128 -9.81 1.20 22.90
N ASP A 129 -9.43 2.39 22.44
CA ASP A 129 -9.61 3.66 23.13
C ASP A 129 -11.06 4.14 23.14
N ARG A 130 -11.87 3.70 22.17
CA ARG A 130 -13.27 4.12 22.01
C ARG A 130 -14.27 3.12 22.60
N HIS A 131 -13.83 1.90 22.91
CA HIS A 131 -14.71 0.79 23.26
C HIS A 131 -14.21 0.06 24.51
N SER A 132 -14.80 0.33 25.68
CA SER A 132 -14.40 -0.31 26.95
C SER A 132 -14.60 -1.83 26.99
N SER A 133 -15.52 -2.37 26.17
CA SER A 133 -15.82 -3.80 26.04
C SER A 133 -14.89 -4.56 25.07
N TRP A 134 -13.81 -3.94 24.59
CA TRP A 134 -12.90 -4.55 23.61
C TRP A 134 -12.34 -5.92 24.04
N ARG A 135 -12.21 -6.17 25.36
CA ARG A 135 -11.73 -7.45 25.90
C ARG A 135 -12.71 -8.59 25.65
N GLU A 136 -14.00 -8.34 25.80
CA GLU A 136 -15.06 -9.32 25.53
C GLU A 136 -15.12 -9.68 24.05
N VAL A 137 -14.96 -8.67 23.18
CA VAL A 137 -14.89 -8.87 21.72
C VAL A 137 -13.65 -9.67 21.34
N LEU A 138 -12.49 -9.34 21.91
CA LEU A 138 -11.25 -10.09 21.68
C LEU A 138 -11.37 -11.56 22.14
N ASP A 139 -11.97 -11.83 23.30
CA ASP A 139 -12.16 -13.19 23.79
C ASP A 139 -13.05 -14.01 22.83
N ALA A 140 -14.14 -13.42 22.35
CA ALA A 140 -15.02 -14.03 21.35
C ALA A 140 -14.31 -14.25 19.99
N ASP A 141 -13.47 -13.31 19.57
CA ASP A 141 -12.66 -13.43 18.35
C ASP A 141 -11.65 -14.59 18.46
N LEU A 142 -10.96 -14.68 19.60
CA LEU A 142 -10.01 -15.75 19.86
C LEU A 142 -10.71 -17.12 19.94
N GLU A 143 -11.89 -17.20 20.55
CA GLU A 143 -12.69 -18.44 20.56
C GLU A 143 -13.04 -18.90 19.14
N ARG A 144 -13.52 -17.99 18.28
CA ARG A 144 -13.85 -18.29 16.88
C ARG A 144 -12.62 -18.70 16.07
N LEU A 145 -11.51 -17.99 16.23
CA LEU A 145 -10.26 -18.32 15.52
C LEU A 145 -9.72 -19.69 15.97
N ARG A 146 -9.79 -20.01 17.27
CA ARG A 146 -9.45 -21.34 17.81
C ARG A 146 -10.37 -22.43 17.27
N ALA A 147 -11.67 -22.18 17.15
CA ALA A 147 -12.62 -23.13 16.57
C ALA A 147 -12.29 -23.47 15.09
N THR A 148 -11.66 -22.54 14.37
CA THR A 148 -11.13 -22.79 13.01
C THR A 148 -9.71 -23.37 12.98
N GLY A 149 -9.16 -23.71 14.14
CA GLY A 149 -7.82 -24.27 14.31
C GLY A 149 -6.69 -23.27 14.09
N THR A 150 -6.96 -21.96 14.08
CA THR A 150 -5.96 -20.90 13.85
C THR A 150 -5.57 -20.26 15.18
N ALA A 151 -4.35 -20.54 15.64
CA ALA A 151 -3.78 -19.87 16.79
C ALA A 151 -3.15 -18.54 16.33
N VAL A 152 -3.61 -17.43 16.89
CA VAL A 152 -3.09 -16.08 16.63
C VAL A 152 -2.60 -15.45 17.93
N ALA A 153 -1.57 -14.61 17.83
CA ALA A 153 -1.14 -13.77 18.96
C ALA A 153 -1.87 -12.42 18.90
N PRO A 154 -2.67 -12.06 19.93
CA PRO A 154 -3.44 -10.81 19.93
C PRO A 154 -2.64 -9.61 20.43
N PHE A 155 -2.85 -8.46 19.78
CA PHE A 155 -2.31 -7.16 20.14
C PHE A 155 -3.45 -6.14 20.18
N ALA A 156 -3.67 -5.53 21.33
CA ALA A 156 -4.59 -4.42 21.49
C ALA A 156 -3.89 -3.14 21.05
N VAL A 157 -4.44 -2.44 20.06
CA VAL A 157 -3.82 -1.26 19.47
C VAL A 157 -4.79 -0.09 19.31
N SER A 158 -4.29 1.13 19.47
CA SER A 158 -5.01 2.36 19.13
C SER A 158 -4.15 3.24 18.22
N VAL A 159 -4.65 3.48 17.00
CA VAL A 159 -3.97 4.34 16.03
C VAL A 159 -4.09 5.81 16.43
N ASP A 160 -5.24 6.22 16.97
CA ASP A 160 -5.49 7.61 17.40
C ASP A 160 -4.59 8.00 18.58
N VAL A 161 -4.50 7.14 19.60
CA VAL A 161 -3.61 7.36 20.75
C VAL A 161 -2.15 7.37 20.32
N HIS A 162 -1.77 6.51 19.36
CA HIS A 162 -0.42 6.52 18.81
C HIS A 162 -0.11 7.82 18.05
N GLY A 163 -1.04 8.31 17.23
CA GLY A 163 -0.88 9.57 16.51
C GLY A 163 -0.72 10.76 17.46
N GLN A 164 -1.50 10.81 18.54
CA GLN A 164 -1.34 11.82 19.59
C GLN A 164 0.02 11.71 20.30
N ALA A 165 0.46 10.50 20.60
CA ALA A 165 1.76 10.26 21.23
C ALA A 165 2.93 10.71 20.35
N VAL A 166 2.87 10.42 19.04
CA VAL A 166 3.89 10.85 18.08
C VAL A 166 3.90 12.38 17.96
N ALA A 167 2.72 13.01 17.86
CA ALA A 167 2.61 14.47 17.78
C ALA A 167 3.12 15.18 19.04
N ALA A 168 2.91 14.59 20.23
CA ALA A 168 3.36 15.13 21.51
C ALA A 168 4.79 14.71 21.90
N GLY A 169 5.41 13.77 21.18
CA GLY A 169 6.69 13.17 21.55
C GLY A 169 6.64 12.33 22.84
N ASP A 170 5.46 11.89 23.27
CA ASP A 170 5.25 11.18 24.53
C ASP A 170 5.43 9.66 24.37
N ARG A 171 6.56 9.13 24.89
CA ARG A 171 6.88 7.71 24.83
C ARG A 171 5.98 6.84 25.71
N ALA A 172 5.48 7.37 26.82
CA ALA A 172 4.59 6.62 27.71
C ALA A 172 3.21 6.44 27.05
N LEU A 173 2.70 7.50 26.41
CA LEU A 173 1.46 7.44 25.63
C LEU A 173 1.62 6.55 24.38
N ALA A 174 2.79 6.58 23.72
CA ALA A 174 3.07 5.69 22.61
C ALA A 174 3.08 4.21 23.05
N ALA A 175 3.64 3.90 24.23
CA ALA A 175 3.60 2.55 24.79
C ALA A 175 2.16 2.12 25.13
N ALA A 176 1.35 3.02 25.67
CA ALA A 176 -0.06 2.76 25.98
C ALA A 176 -0.93 2.50 24.73
N SER A 177 -0.52 3.00 23.56
CA SER A 177 -1.22 2.74 22.30
C SER A 177 -1.08 1.30 21.78
N GLY A 178 -0.14 0.52 22.32
CA GLY A 178 0.11 -0.87 21.94
C GLY A 178 0.82 -1.06 20.59
N ILE A 179 0.90 -0.02 19.75
CA ILE A 179 1.55 -0.07 18.43
C ILE A 179 3.04 -0.40 18.51
N PRO A 180 3.84 0.20 19.43
CA PRO A 180 5.24 -0.18 19.60
C PRO A 180 5.46 -1.63 20.07
N ALA A 181 4.48 -2.25 20.73
CA ALA A 181 4.56 -3.67 21.10
C ALA A 181 4.34 -4.58 19.89
N LEU A 182 3.40 -4.23 19.01
CA LEU A 182 3.17 -4.92 17.75
C LEU A 182 4.36 -4.77 16.79
N ALA A 183 4.91 -3.56 16.66
CA ALA A 183 6.11 -3.26 15.88
C ALA A 183 7.31 -4.14 16.30
N ARG A 184 7.64 -4.14 17.60
CA ARG A 184 8.70 -5.01 18.14
C ARG A 184 8.46 -6.49 17.87
N ARG A 185 7.21 -6.94 17.91
CA ARG A 185 6.90 -8.35 17.59
C ARG A 185 7.20 -8.68 16.13
N LEU A 186 6.91 -7.77 15.21
CA LEU A 186 7.24 -7.94 13.80
C LEU A 186 8.76 -7.96 13.58
N ASP A 187 9.51 -7.13 14.30
CA ASP A 187 10.97 -7.14 14.27
C ASP A 187 11.55 -8.47 14.82
N ASP A 188 11.01 -9.00 15.93
CA ASP A 188 11.39 -10.32 16.46
C ASP A 188 11.16 -11.44 15.42
N ILE A 189 10.06 -11.36 14.66
CA ILE A 189 9.75 -12.31 13.60
C ILE A 189 10.76 -12.16 12.46
N ALA A 190 11.07 -10.93 12.08
CA ALA A 190 12.08 -10.63 11.07
C ALA A 190 13.44 -11.23 11.43
N GLU A 191 13.86 -11.09 12.69
CA GLU A 191 15.10 -11.68 13.19
C GLU A 191 15.10 -13.21 13.13
N ARG A 192 13.98 -13.84 13.50
CA ARG A 192 13.85 -15.30 13.42
C ARG A 192 13.90 -15.81 11.98
N VAL A 193 13.22 -15.15 11.06
CA VAL A 193 13.23 -15.51 9.63
C VAL A 193 14.63 -15.33 9.04
N ALA A 194 15.33 -14.26 9.40
CA ALA A 194 16.72 -14.04 9.00
C ALA A 194 17.67 -15.12 9.55
N HIS A 195 17.46 -15.56 10.80
CA HIS A 195 18.24 -16.65 11.40
C HIS A 195 17.96 -18.02 10.77
N ASP A 196 16.72 -18.31 10.39
CA ASP A 196 16.35 -19.60 9.78
C ASP A 196 16.85 -19.70 8.33
N THR A 197 16.76 -18.60 7.57
CA THR A 197 17.30 -18.50 6.20
C THR A 197 18.83 -18.61 6.18
N GLY A 198 19.52 -18.15 7.23
CA GLY A 198 20.97 -18.30 7.39
C GLY A 198 21.43 -19.72 7.74
N ARG A 199 20.54 -20.63 8.15
CA ARG A 199 20.87 -22.02 8.51
C ARG A 199 20.74 -23.00 7.34
N THR A 200 20.04 -22.64 6.26
CA THR A 200 19.95 -23.43 5.03
C THR A 200 21.17 -23.21 4.13
N VAL A 201 22.36 -23.55 4.63
CA VAL A 201 23.50 -23.87 3.78
C VAL A 201 23.20 -25.22 3.11
N VAL A 202 22.57 -25.16 1.95
CA VAL A 202 22.43 -26.31 1.04
C VAL A 202 23.84 -26.71 0.60
N PRO A 203 24.32 -27.95 0.86
CA PRO A 203 25.57 -28.40 0.27
C PRO A 203 25.40 -28.49 -1.26
N PRO A 204 26.42 -28.18 -2.08
CA PRO A 204 26.30 -28.21 -3.53
C PRO A 204 26.05 -29.65 -4.01
N SER A 205 24.83 -29.94 -4.44
CA SER A 205 24.51 -31.23 -5.08
C SER A 205 25.16 -31.33 -6.48
N PRO A 206 25.69 -32.50 -6.84
CA PRO A 206 26.41 -32.70 -8.09
C PRO A 206 25.46 -32.69 -9.30
N ARG A 207 25.92 -31.99 -10.34
CA ARG A 207 25.34 -31.92 -11.69
C ARG A 207 25.09 -33.33 -12.25
N THR A 208 23.84 -33.65 -12.55
CA THR A 208 23.52 -34.75 -13.48
C THR A 208 23.41 -34.22 -14.90
N ALA A 209 24.32 -34.72 -15.72
CA ALA A 209 24.36 -34.58 -17.16
C ALA A 209 23.14 -35.24 -17.83
N GLY A 210 22.63 -34.62 -18.91
CA GLY A 210 21.65 -35.29 -19.76
C GLY A 210 21.03 -34.43 -20.85
N ARG A 211 21.84 -34.06 -21.87
CA ARG A 211 21.53 -34.08 -23.33
C ARG A 211 22.26 -32.96 -24.11
N ARG A 212 23.26 -33.39 -24.90
CA ARG A 212 24.10 -32.66 -25.87
C ARG A 212 23.44 -32.65 -27.28
N PRO A 213 24.08 -32.15 -28.37
CA PRO A 213 24.61 -30.79 -28.63
C PRO A 213 24.21 -30.28 -30.05
N ARG A 214 24.57 -29.03 -30.39
CA ARG A 214 25.19 -28.54 -31.66
C ARG A 214 24.85 -27.06 -31.90
N THR A 215 25.76 -26.13 -31.56
CA THR A 215 26.90 -25.57 -32.34
C THR A 215 26.52 -24.36 -33.20
N ALA A 216 27.44 -23.39 -33.24
CA ALA A 216 27.51 -22.20 -34.10
C ALA A 216 26.77 -20.94 -33.61
N SER A 217 27.38 -20.22 -32.67
CA SER A 217 28.10 -19.02 -33.09
C SER A 217 29.11 -18.60 -32.04
N ASP A 218 30.34 -18.52 -32.50
CA ASP A 218 31.42 -17.77 -31.91
C ASP A 218 31.01 -16.29 -31.86
N ARG A 219 30.36 -15.91 -30.76
CA ARG A 219 30.34 -14.52 -30.30
C ARG A 219 30.78 -14.58 -28.86
N LYS A 220 32.09 -14.46 -28.65
CA LYS A 220 32.61 -13.78 -27.46
C LYS A 220 31.99 -12.39 -27.44
N SER A 221 30.76 -12.30 -26.96
CA SER A 221 30.26 -11.04 -26.42
C SER A 221 31.28 -10.66 -25.36
N PRO A 222 31.80 -9.42 -25.34
CA PRO A 222 32.67 -8.99 -24.26
C PRO A 222 31.94 -9.36 -22.97
N GLU A 223 32.59 -10.10 -22.08
CA GLU A 223 32.05 -10.37 -20.75
C GLU A 223 31.68 -9.00 -20.17
N ARG A 224 30.39 -8.68 -20.16
CA ARG A 224 29.92 -7.42 -19.62
C ARG A 224 30.38 -7.44 -18.16
N PRO A 225 31.14 -6.44 -17.69
CA PRO A 225 31.56 -6.38 -16.31
C PRO A 225 30.36 -6.61 -15.40
N ARG A 226 30.49 -7.49 -14.40
CA ARG A 226 29.38 -7.93 -13.54
C ARG A 226 28.61 -6.76 -12.90
N TRP A 227 29.28 -5.63 -12.66
CA TRP A 227 28.67 -4.38 -12.21
C TRP A 227 27.68 -3.75 -13.23
N GLN A 228 27.92 -3.88 -14.54
CA GLN A 228 27.01 -3.35 -15.57
C GLN A 228 25.68 -4.10 -15.56
N GLN A 229 25.73 -5.41 -15.28
CA GLN A 229 24.54 -6.23 -15.12
C GLN A 229 23.78 -5.84 -13.85
N VAL A 230 24.47 -5.73 -12.71
CA VAL A 230 23.87 -5.29 -11.43
C VAL A 230 23.19 -3.92 -11.57
N LEU A 231 23.84 -2.95 -12.22
CA LEU A 231 23.24 -1.63 -12.47
C LEU A 231 22.01 -1.72 -13.38
N SER A 232 22.08 -2.46 -14.48
CA SER A 232 20.96 -2.56 -15.42
C SER A 232 19.74 -3.24 -14.78
N ASP A 233 19.95 -4.35 -14.08
CA ASP A 233 18.89 -5.13 -13.45
C ASP A 233 18.29 -4.35 -12.26
N GLY A 234 19.15 -3.72 -11.43
CA GLY A 234 18.72 -2.90 -10.32
C GLY A 234 17.91 -1.68 -10.74
N MET A 235 18.34 -0.96 -11.80
CA MET A 235 17.59 0.18 -12.31
C MET A 235 16.27 -0.23 -12.98
N ALA A 236 16.23 -1.39 -13.66
CA ALA A 236 14.99 -1.91 -14.21
C ALA A 236 13.97 -2.27 -13.11
N ALA A 237 14.43 -2.90 -12.03
CA ALA A 237 13.61 -3.19 -10.85
C ALA A 237 13.09 -1.89 -10.20
N ALA A 238 13.99 -0.93 -9.92
CA ALA A 238 13.63 0.36 -9.34
C ALA A 238 12.60 1.11 -10.19
N SER A 239 12.73 1.11 -11.53
CA SER A 239 11.75 1.74 -12.42
C SER A 239 10.37 1.09 -12.31
N SER A 240 10.32 -0.24 -12.24
CA SER A 240 9.07 -0.99 -12.18
C SER A 240 8.37 -0.77 -10.85
N ASP A 241 9.12 -0.83 -9.75
CA ASP A 241 8.61 -0.70 -8.39
C ASP A 241 8.03 0.70 -8.15
N VAL A 242 8.77 1.75 -8.53
CA VAL A 242 8.32 3.14 -8.39
C VAL A 242 7.10 3.45 -9.26
N ASP A 243 7.05 2.95 -10.50
CA ASP A 243 5.92 3.16 -11.41
C ASP A 243 4.66 2.40 -10.96
N PHE A 244 4.83 1.20 -10.37
CA PHE A 244 3.74 0.44 -9.77
C PHE A 244 3.19 1.14 -8.52
N ASP A 245 4.07 1.53 -7.59
CA ASP A 245 3.71 2.20 -6.34
C ASP A 245 2.98 3.53 -6.60
N LEU A 246 3.51 4.38 -7.51
CA LEU A 246 2.86 5.61 -7.94
C LEU A 246 1.45 5.36 -8.49
N ARG A 247 1.26 4.37 -9.37
CA ARG A 247 -0.06 4.04 -9.91
C ARG A 247 -1.02 3.58 -8.82
N CYS A 248 -0.55 2.78 -7.86
CA CYS A 248 -1.38 2.32 -6.75
C CYS A 248 -1.83 3.49 -5.86
N ARG A 249 -0.92 4.39 -5.49
CA ARG A 249 -1.22 5.58 -4.68
C ARG A 249 -2.15 6.56 -5.37
N VAL A 250 -1.94 6.82 -6.66
CA VAL A 250 -2.83 7.67 -7.46
C VAL A 250 -4.22 7.06 -7.58
N ARG A 251 -4.34 5.75 -7.79
CA ARG A 251 -5.65 5.07 -7.78
C ARG A 251 -6.37 5.18 -6.44
N ALA A 252 -5.64 5.08 -5.33
CA ALA A 252 -6.19 5.30 -4.00
C ALA A 252 -6.68 6.74 -3.83
N ALA A 253 -5.89 7.74 -4.25
CA ALA A 253 -6.30 9.15 -4.21
C ALA A 253 -7.55 9.42 -5.06
N ILE A 254 -7.70 8.77 -6.23
CA ILE A 254 -8.92 8.83 -7.04
C ILE A 254 -10.10 8.22 -6.27
N ALA A 255 -9.94 7.05 -5.66
CA ALA A 255 -11.01 6.38 -4.91
C ALA A 255 -11.49 7.24 -3.73
N ASP A 256 -10.55 7.82 -2.97
CA ASP A 256 -10.84 8.74 -1.85
C ASP A 256 -11.63 9.97 -2.35
N ALA A 257 -11.18 10.59 -3.45
CA ALA A 257 -11.85 11.73 -4.07
C ALA A 257 -13.26 11.39 -4.55
N GLU A 258 -13.44 10.21 -5.16
CA GLU A 258 -14.76 9.73 -5.59
C GLU A 258 -15.70 9.48 -4.41
N GLY A 259 -15.17 9.04 -3.27
CA GLY A 259 -15.91 8.92 -2.01
C GLY A 259 -16.44 10.27 -1.52
N VAL A 260 -15.60 11.31 -1.52
CA VAL A 260 -16.01 12.67 -1.16
C VAL A 260 -17.09 13.22 -2.10
N VAL A 261 -16.97 12.95 -3.41
CA VAL A 261 -17.95 13.32 -4.44
C VAL A 261 -19.31 12.64 -4.22
N GLU A 262 -19.33 11.41 -3.69
CA GLU A 262 -20.58 10.73 -3.36
C GLU A 262 -21.24 11.25 -2.08
N ALA A 263 -20.43 11.62 -1.08
CA ALA A 263 -20.91 12.14 0.19
C ALA A 263 -21.43 13.59 0.12
N SER A 264 -20.97 14.39 -0.85
CA SER A 264 -21.22 15.85 -0.89
C SER A 264 -21.90 16.31 -2.19
N ASP A 265 -22.34 17.58 -2.27
CA ASP A 265 -22.82 18.17 -3.54
C ASP A 265 -21.64 18.82 -4.29
N PRO A 266 -21.18 18.23 -5.42
CA PRO A 266 -19.99 18.72 -6.14
C PRO A 266 -20.16 20.13 -6.72
N ARG A 267 -21.35 20.71 -6.70
CA ARG A 267 -21.59 22.09 -7.16
C ARG A 267 -21.23 23.12 -6.10
N ARG A 268 -21.24 22.74 -4.83
CA ARG A 268 -20.95 23.62 -3.69
C ARG A 268 -19.51 23.46 -3.24
N ASP A 269 -19.07 22.22 -3.05
CA ASP A 269 -17.82 21.91 -2.35
C ASP A 269 -16.64 21.62 -3.31
N TRP A 270 -16.76 22.06 -4.57
CA TRP A 270 -15.77 21.76 -5.61
C TRP A 270 -14.39 22.32 -5.29
N ASN A 271 -14.31 23.56 -4.79
CA ASN A 271 -13.03 24.21 -4.51
C ASN A 271 -12.27 23.51 -3.37
N ASP A 272 -13.00 23.01 -2.37
CA ASP A 272 -12.42 22.30 -1.23
C ASP A 272 -11.91 20.92 -1.67
N LEU A 273 -12.72 20.19 -2.46
CA LEU A 273 -12.30 18.92 -3.09
C LEU A 273 -11.07 19.11 -3.97
N ASP A 274 -11.03 20.17 -4.77
CA ASP A 274 -9.95 20.48 -5.69
C ASP A 274 -8.65 20.83 -4.97
N THR A 275 -8.75 21.57 -3.86
CA THR A 275 -7.62 21.91 -2.99
C THR A 275 -7.08 20.68 -2.27
N TRP A 276 -7.98 19.88 -1.68
CA TRP A 276 -7.63 18.63 -1.02
C TRP A 276 -6.97 17.63 -1.99
N LEU A 277 -7.52 17.47 -3.19
CA LEU A 277 -6.96 16.57 -4.21
C LEU A 277 -5.56 17.00 -4.65
N ARG A 278 -5.28 18.32 -4.72
CA ARG A 278 -3.91 18.81 -4.96
C ARG A 278 -2.96 18.43 -3.85
N ALA A 279 -3.32 18.74 -2.61
CA ALA A 279 -2.48 18.43 -1.47
C ALA A 279 -2.20 16.93 -1.39
N ARG A 280 -3.22 16.10 -1.64
CA ARG A 280 -3.11 14.64 -1.68
C ARG A 280 -2.16 14.16 -2.77
N LEU A 281 -2.31 14.62 -4.01
CA LEU A 281 -1.43 14.21 -5.13
C LEU A 281 -0.01 14.77 -4.99
N ALA A 282 0.15 15.98 -4.45
CA ALA A 282 1.45 16.57 -4.17
C ALA A 282 2.22 15.71 -3.17
N TYR A 283 1.55 15.33 -2.08
CA TYR A 283 2.09 14.40 -1.09
C TYR A 283 2.52 13.07 -1.73
N GLU A 284 1.68 12.46 -2.58
CA GLU A 284 2.09 11.21 -3.26
C GLU A 284 3.29 11.42 -4.18
N GLY A 285 3.42 12.59 -4.80
CA GLY A 285 4.60 12.99 -5.57
C GLY A 285 5.87 13.03 -4.73
N GLU A 286 5.82 13.67 -3.56
CA GLU A 286 6.93 13.72 -2.61
C GLU A 286 7.35 12.32 -2.14
N GLN A 287 6.37 11.47 -1.82
CA GLN A 287 6.66 10.09 -1.40
C GLN A 287 7.27 9.25 -2.52
N THR A 288 6.87 9.50 -3.77
CA THR A 288 7.45 8.83 -4.95
C THR A 288 8.92 9.21 -5.12
N VAL A 289 9.27 10.47 -4.85
CA VAL A 289 10.67 10.94 -4.86
C VAL A 289 11.48 10.27 -3.75
N ALA A 290 10.92 10.15 -2.54
CA ALA A 290 11.57 9.44 -1.43
C ALA A 290 11.82 7.96 -1.77
N LEU A 291 10.81 7.26 -2.30
CA LEU A 291 10.96 5.87 -2.73
C LEU A 291 12.00 5.71 -3.84
N LEU A 292 12.04 6.63 -4.81
CA LEU A 292 13.06 6.62 -5.86
C LEU A 292 14.46 6.76 -5.25
N ALA A 293 14.64 7.67 -4.29
CA ALA A 293 15.92 7.85 -3.59
C ALA A 293 16.36 6.56 -2.89
N ASP A 294 15.46 5.92 -2.13
CA ASP A 294 15.73 4.66 -1.43
C ASP A 294 16.14 3.54 -2.40
N ARG A 295 15.38 3.36 -3.50
CA ARG A 295 15.70 2.34 -4.52
C ARG A 295 17.02 2.61 -5.22
N THR A 296 17.33 3.86 -5.53
CA THR A 296 18.64 4.20 -6.10
C THR A 296 19.77 3.93 -5.11
N ALA A 297 19.56 4.18 -3.82
CA ALA A 297 20.55 3.88 -2.78
C ALA A 297 20.80 2.37 -2.62
N GLU A 298 19.76 1.53 -2.72
CA GLU A 298 19.90 0.07 -2.73
C GLU A 298 20.75 -0.41 -3.92
N VAL A 299 20.53 0.14 -5.11
CA VAL A 299 21.32 -0.17 -6.31
C VAL A 299 22.77 0.30 -6.15
N THR A 300 22.99 1.50 -5.61
CA THR A 300 24.34 2.00 -5.31
C THR A 300 25.06 1.10 -4.32
N ALA A 301 24.41 0.70 -3.23
CA ALA A 301 24.99 -0.22 -2.25
C ALA A 301 25.29 -1.62 -2.84
N ALA A 302 24.47 -2.08 -3.79
CA ALA A 302 24.75 -3.32 -4.52
C ALA A 302 25.98 -3.20 -5.42
N LEU A 303 26.16 -2.04 -6.06
CA LEU A 303 27.35 -1.75 -6.88
C LEU A 303 28.61 -1.63 -6.02
N GLU A 304 28.54 -0.96 -4.87
CA GLU A 304 29.66 -0.87 -3.92
C GLU A 304 30.11 -2.24 -3.43
N ARG A 305 29.17 -3.16 -3.16
CA ARG A 305 29.49 -4.55 -2.79
C ARG A 305 30.18 -5.33 -3.91
N GLU A 306 29.85 -5.03 -5.17
CA GLU A 306 30.42 -5.72 -6.33
C GLU A 306 31.78 -5.15 -6.75
N LEU A 307 31.95 -3.82 -6.70
CA LEU A 307 33.18 -3.13 -7.07
C LEU A 307 34.24 -3.17 -5.95
N GLY A 308 33.80 -3.14 -4.69
CA GLY A 308 34.69 -2.88 -3.55
C GLY A 308 35.24 -1.45 -3.52
N GLY A 309 35.91 -1.08 -2.43
CA GLY A 309 36.62 0.20 -2.30
C GLY A 309 35.80 1.34 -1.70
N GLU A 310 36.10 2.57 -2.10
CA GLU A 310 35.50 3.81 -1.58
C GLU A 310 33.99 3.88 -1.89
N PRO A 311 33.14 4.47 -1.03
CA PRO A 311 31.72 4.69 -1.34
C PRO A 311 31.52 5.45 -2.66
N LEU A 312 30.50 5.09 -3.44
CA LEU A 312 30.15 5.81 -4.66
C LEU A 312 29.55 7.17 -4.30
N PRO A 313 29.93 8.27 -4.99
CA PRO A 313 29.29 9.56 -4.79
C PRO A 313 27.79 9.45 -5.06
N ARG A 314 26.99 9.90 -4.09
CA ARG A 314 25.54 9.91 -4.24
C ARG A 314 25.14 11.09 -5.14
N PRO A 315 24.27 10.88 -6.13
CA PRO A 315 23.79 11.97 -6.97
C PRO A 315 23.07 13.01 -6.10
N ALA A 316 23.28 14.29 -6.40
CA ALA A 316 22.56 15.37 -5.75
C ALA A 316 21.05 15.20 -5.99
N PRO A 317 20.19 15.48 -5.00
CA PRO A 317 18.75 15.45 -5.17
C PRO A 317 18.36 16.34 -6.36
N ALA A 318 17.63 15.78 -7.32
CA ALA A 318 17.09 16.58 -8.42
C ALA A 318 16.09 17.60 -7.87
N GLU A 319 16.08 18.80 -8.44
CA GLU A 319 15.04 19.78 -8.16
C GLU A 319 13.67 19.16 -8.49
N PRO A 320 12.69 19.21 -7.56
CA PRO A 320 11.40 18.59 -7.78
C PRO A 320 10.73 19.24 -8.99
N PRO A 321 10.33 18.46 -10.00
CA PRO A 321 9.66 19.03 -11.15
C PRO A 321 8.33 19.63 -10.73
N ASP A 322 7.89 20.70 -11.41
CA ASP A 322 6.54 21.21 -11.23
C ASP A 322 5.54 20.17 -11.76
N LEU A 323 5.01 19.36 -10.84
CA LEU A 323 4.05 18.29 -11.12
C LEU A 323 2.70 18.84 -11.60
N PHE A 324 2.47 20.16 -11.47
CA PHE A 324 1.18 20.78 -11.74
C PHE A 324 1.21 21.89 -12.80
N GLY A 325 2.39 22.38 -13.20
CA GLY A 325 2.58 23.54 -14.08
C GLY A 325 2.04 23.40 -15.50
N HIS A 326 1.76 22.17 -15.94
CA HIS A 326 1.26 21.88 -17.30
C HIS A 326 -0.21 21.44 -17.33
N LEU A 327 -0.91 21.50 -16.20
CA LEU A 327 -2.28 21.01 -16.10
C LEU A 327 -3.29 22.07 -16.55
N PRO A 328 -4.32 21.69 -17.33
CA PRO A 328 -5.34 22.62 -17.80
C PRO A 328 -6.10 23.30 -16.64
N ALA A 329 -6.59 24.51 -16.91
CA ALA A 329 -7.36 25.30 -15.95
C ALA A 329 -8.62 24.56 -15.47
N ARG A 330 -8.91 24.71 -14.18
CA ARG A 330 -9.91 23.92 -13.44
C ARG A 330 -11.23 24.65 -13.35
N ASP A 331 -12.07 24.48 -14.35
CA ASP A 331 -13.43 24.97 -14.20
C ASP A 331 -14.24 24.06 -13.29
N ALA A 332 -15.09 24.62 -12.42
CA ALA A 332 -16.10 23.85 -11.68
C ALA A 332 -17.06 23.12 -12.65
N PRO A 333 -17.72 22.02 -12.25
CA PRO A 333 -18.66 21.29 -13.10
C PRO A 333 -19.94 22.10 -13.28
N ARG A 334 -19.81 23.22 -14.02
CA ARG A 334 -20.93 24.10 -14.35
C ARG A 334 -21.80 23.36 -15.34
N GLY A 335 -22.96 22.92 -14.87
CA GLY A 335 -24.03 22.53 -15.77
C GLY A 335 -24.40 23.73 -16.64
N VAL A 336 -24.39 23.57 -17.96
CA VAL A 336 -25.02 24.51 -18.87
C VAL A 336 -26.46 24.70 -18.37
N ARG A 337 -26.79 25.90 -17.87
CA ARG A 337 -28.18 26.26 -17.55
C ARG A 337 -28.93 26.24 -18.86
N ARG A 338 -29.66 25.15 -19.16
CA ARG A 338 -30.53 25.12 -20.34
C ARG A 338 -31.61 26.20 -20.14
N PRO A 339 -31.86 27.08 -21.13
CA PRO A 339 -32.86 28.13 -21.02
C PRO A 339 -34.24 27.52 -20.76
N LEU A 340 -35.02 28.15 -19.87
CA LEU A 340 -36.36 27.72 -19.44
C LEU A 340 -37.30 27.37 -20.62
N ALA A 341 -37.11 28.00 -21.78
CA ALA A 341 -37.88 27.77 -23.01
C ALA A 341 -37.76 26.34 -23.58
N THR A 342 -36.69 25.59 -23.27
CA THR A 342 -36.53 24.18 -23.72
C THR A 342 -37.11 23.17 -22.72
N ARG A 343 -37.37 23.58 -21.47
CA ARG A 343 -37.96 22.74 -20.40
C ARG A 343 -39.48 22.62 -20.52
N SER A 344 -40.16 23.59 -21.15
CA SER A 344 -41.61 23.55 -21.38
C SER A 344 -42.01 22.56 -22.50
N ARG A 345 -41.19 22.41 -23.55
CA ARG A 345 -41.55 21.59 -24.72
C ARG A 345 -41.58 20.09 -24.44
N SER A 346 -40.72 19.56 -23.55
CA SER A 346 -40.78 18.14 -23.16
C SER A 346 -41.87 17.84 -22.14
N LEU A 347 -42.28 18.85 -21.34
CA LEU A 347 -43.30 18.70 -20.31
C LEU A 347 -44.71 18.65 -20.93
N VAL A 348 -44.96 19.44 -21.97
CA VAL A 348 -46.23 19.46 -22.73
C VAL A 348 -46.49 18.12 -23.43
N MET A 349 -45.48 17.44 -23.95
CA MET A 349 -45.67 16.18 -24.69
C MET A 349 -46.02 14.98 -23.77
N SER A 350 -45.46 14.94 -22.55
CA SER A 350 -45.81 13.88 -21.57
C SER A 350 -47.16 14.10 -20.88
N ALA A 351 -47.55 15.36 -20.65
CA ALA A 351 -48.84 15.71 -20.06
C ALA A 351 -50.03 15.39 -20.99
N TYR A 352 -49.83 15.49 -22.31
CA TYR A 352 -50.86 15.19 -23.30
C TYR A 352 -51.29 13.72 -23.31
N GLY A 353 -50.35 12.78 -23.10
CA GLY A 353 -50.64 11.34 -23.04
C GLY A 353 -51.46 10.92 -21.81
N GLY A 354 -51.17 11.52 -20.64
CA GLY A 354 -51.91 11.25 -19.41
C GLY A 354 -53.33 11.83 -19.42
N LEU A 355 -53.49 13.03 -19.99
CA LEU A 355 -54.80 13.66 -20.16
C LEU A 355 -55.69 12.86 -21.12
N MET A 356 -55.13 12.35 -22.22
CA MET A 356 -55.86 11.51 -23.18
C MET A 356 -56.29 10.16 -22.58
N MET A 357 -55.43 9.49 -21.80
CA MET A 357 -55.80 8.24 -21.13
C MET A 357 -56.91 8.43 -20.10
N ALA A 358 -56.86 9.52 -19.30
CA ALA A 358 -57.90 9.82 -18.31
C ALA A 358 -59.27 10.17 -18.95
N LEU A 359 -59.28 10.74 -20.16
CA LEU A 359 -60.50 11.09 -20.89
C LEU A 359 -61.09 9.92 -21.70
N ILE A 360 -60.24 9.03 -22.22
CA ILE A 360 -60.64 7.96 -23.15
C ILE A 360 -61.02 6.66 -22.41
N LEU A 361 -60.30 6.30 -21.34
CA LEU A 361 -60.50 5.02 -20.64
C LEU A 361 -61.90 4.83 -20.01
N PRO A 362 -62.53 5.85 -19.38
CA PRO A 362 -63.89 5.72 -18.85
C PRO A 362 -64.95 5.50 -19.94
N ARG A 363 -64.72 6.05 -21.14
CA ARG A 363 -65.64 5.92 -22.27
C ARG A 363 -65.66 4.50 -22.85
N PHE A 364 -64.54 3.80 -22.83
CA PHE A 364 -64.47 2.39 -23.25
C PHE A 364 -65.06 1.42 -22.22
N ALA A 365 -65.09 1.80 -20.93
CA ALA A 365 -65.65 0.97 -19.85
C ALA A 365 -67.18 1.07 -19.70
N GLY A 366 -67.87 1.89 -20.51
CA GLY A 366 -69.33 2.05 -20.47
C GLY A 366 -69.87 2.78 -19.24
N VAL A 367 -69.00 3.36 -18.41
CA VAL A 367 -69.39 4.06 -17.17
C VAL A 367 -69.50 5.56 -17.42
N SER A 368 -70.70 6.12 -17.32
CA SER A 368 -70.94 7.56 -17.39
C SER A 368 -70.63 8.25 -16.05
N LEU A 369 -69.34 8.43 -15.76
CA LEU A 369 -68.94 9.24 -14.62
C LEU A 369 -69.29 10.73 -14.84
N PRO A 370 -69.75 11.46 -13.81
CA PRO A 370 -69.95 12.90 -13.90
C PRO A 370 -68.65 13.61 -14.34
N VAL A 371 -68.78 14.61 -15.23
CA VAL A 371 -67.64 15.34 -15.81
C VAL A 371 -66.68 15.88 -14.75
N TRP A 372 -67.21 16.32 -13.60
CA TRP A 372 -66.39 16.83 -12.49
C TRP A 372 -65.48 15.76 -11.86
N VAL A 373 -65.90 14.49 -11.82
CA VAL A 373 -65.08 13.38 -11.30
C VAL A 373 -63.91 13.09 -12.24
N ILE A 374 -64.16 13.15 -13.54
CA ILE A 374 -63.11 12.97 -14.57
C ILE A 374 -62.09 14.11 -14.51
N VAL A 375 -62.55 15.35 -14.41
CA VAL A 375 -61.68 16.53 -14.29
C VAL A 375 -60.88 16.51 -12.98
N ALA A 376 -61.51 16.15 -11.87
CA ALA A 376 -60.84 16.00 -10.57
C ALA A 376 -59.79 14.87 -10.59
N GLY A 377 -60.11 13.72 -11.19
CA GLY A 377 -59.18 12.60 -11.35
C GLY A 377 -57.98 12.96 -12.25
N ALA A 378 -58.22 13.66 -13.36
CA ALA A 378 -57.17 14.16 -14.24
C ALA A 378 -56.26 15.18 -13.55
N LEU A 379 -56.84 16.12 -12.79
CA LEU A 379 -56.09 17.13 -12.04
C LEU A 379 -55.25 16.49 -10.91
N ALA A 380 -55.81 15.53 -10.18
CA ALA A 380 -55.09 14.77 -9.15
C ALA A 380 -53.93 13.97 -9.74
N THR A 381 -54.15 13.30 -10.88
CA THR A 381 -53.12 12.54 -11.59
C THR A 381 -52.02 13.47 -12.13
N ALA A 382 -52.36 14.63 -12.67
CA ALA A 382 -51.42 15.63 -13.16
C ALA A 382 -50.55 16.23 -12.03
N LEU A 383 -51.14 16.52 -10.86
CA LEU A 383 -50.42 17.00 -9.68
C LEU A 383 -49.44 15.94 -9.13
N LEU A 384 -49.88 14.68 -9.05
CA LEU A 384 -49.04 13.56 -8.59
C LEU A 384 -47.86 13.31 -9.54
N LEU A 385 -48.09 13.27 -10.87
CA LEU A 385 -47.01 13.13 -11.85
C LEU A 385 -46.09 14.36 -11.88
N GLY A 386 -46.62 15.57 -11.69
CA GLY A 386 -45.83 16.80 -11.64
C GLY A 386 -44.86 16.85 -10.45
N GLY A 387 -45.30 16.42 -9.26
CA GLY A 387 -44.44 16.34 -8.07
C GLY A 387 -43.34 15.28 -8.18
N ALA A 388 -43.68 14.10 -8.72
CA ALA A 388 -42.73 13.01 -8.91
C ALA A 388 -41.65 13.35 -9.96
N THR A 389 -42.01 14.07 -11.02
CA THR A 389 -41.05 14.48 -12.07
C THR A 389 -40.08 15.55 -11.58
N LEU A 390 -40.50 16.48 -10.73
CA LEU A 390 -39.62 17.51 -10.16
C LEU A 390 -38.56 16.94 -9.21
N THR A 391 -38.94 15.97 -8.37
CA THR A 391 -38.00 15.29 -7.46
C THR A 391 -37.05 14.37 -8.21
N GLY A 392 -37.53 13.65 -9.23
CA GLY A 392 -36.69 12.86 -10.13
C GLY A 392 -35.66 13.70 -10.90
N GLU A 393 -36.06 14.87 -11.39
CA GLU A 393 -35.16 15.79 -12.10
C GLU A 393 -34.05 16.34 -11.20
N ARG A 394 -34.33 16.61 -9.92
CA ARG A 394 -33.31 17.01 -8.93
C ARG A 394 -32.30 15.88 -8.68
N LYS A 395 -32.78 14.64 -8.47
CA LYS A 395 -31.91 13.46 -8.30
C LYS A 395 -31.02 13.25 -9.54
N ARG A 396 -31.62 13.29 -10.74
CA ARG A 396 -30.91 13.16 -12.01
C ARG A 396 -29.85 14.25 -12.21
N GLN A 397 -30.15 15.47 -11.79
CA GLN A 397 -29.20 16.59 -11.85
C GLN A 397 -28.02 16.41 -10.91
N LEU A 398 -28.23 15.88 -9.70
CA LEU A 398 -27.17 15.56 -8.74
C LEU A 398 -26.27 14.44 -9.28
N GLU A 399 -26.85 13.33 -9.74
CA GLU A 399 -26.14 12.22 -10.37
C GLU A 399 -25.30 12.70 -11.56
N THR A 400 -25.87 13.55 -12.42
CA THR A 400 -25.15 14.13 -13.57
C THR A 400 -23.95 14.98 -13.12
N SER A 401 -24.09 15.78 -12.05
CA SER A 401 -22.96 16.53 -11.50
C SER A 401 -21.90 15.64 -10.86
N ARG A 402 -22.30 14.57 -10.15
CA ARG A 402 -21.37 13.60 -9.56
C ARG A 402 -20.57 12.90 -10.65
N THR A 403 -21.21 12.37 -11.69
CA THR A 403 -20.52 11.72 -12.82
C THR A 403 -19.51 12.66 -13.49
N ARG A 404 -19.87 13.94 -13.67
CA ARG A 404 -18.95 14.96 -14.22
C ARG A 404 -17.78 15.27 -13.29
N ALA A 405 -18.03 15.38 -11.99
CA ALA A 405 -16.99 15.59 -10.99
C ALA A 405 -15.99 14.42 -10.98
N LYS A 406 -16.48 13.17 -10.91
CA LYS A 406 -15.63 11.97 -10.96
C LYS A 406 -14.80 11.90 -12.24
N SER A 407 -15.41 12.17 -13.39
CA SER A 407 -14.68 12.20 -14.67
C SER A 407 -13.53 13.21 -14.68
N ARG A 408 -13.70 14.35 -13.99
CA ARG A 408 -12.67 15.39 -13.90
C ARG A 408 -11.57 15.06 -12.90
N VAL A 409 -11.93 14.48 -11.76
CA VAL A 409 -10.95 13.93 -10.80
C VAL A 409 -10.02 12.95 -11.51
N ARG A 410 -10.58 11.99 -12.27
CA ARG A 410 -9.80 11.02 -13.05
C ARG A 410 -8.90 11.69 -14.08
N HIS A 411 -9.46 12.60 -14.88
CA HIS A 411 -8.68 13.33 -15.88
C HIS A 411 -7.50 14.09 -15.26
N TYR A 412 -7.69 14.69 -14.09
CA TYR A 412 -6.63 15.39 -13.38
C TYR A 412 -5.56 14.44 -12.82
N ALA A 413 -5.98 13.33 -12.21
CA ALA A 413 -5.09 12.31 -11.69
C ALA A 413 -4.29 11.61 -12.80
N ASP A 414 -4.90 11.36 -13.97
CA ASP A 414 -4.23 10.80 -15.14
C ASP A 414 -3.14 11.75 -15.68
N ALA A 415 -3.43 13.04 -15.71
CA ALA A 415 -2.48 14.05 -16.17
C ALA A 415 -1.32 14.22 -15.17
N PHE A 416 -1.60 14.15 -13.86
CA PHE A 416 -0.56 14.06 -12.82
C PHE A 416 0.31 12.81 -13.01
N LEU A 417 -0.30 11.63 -13.19
CA LEU A 417 0.40 10.37 -13.41
C LEU A 417 1.36 10.46 -14.60
N LEU A 418 0.92 11.08 -15.71
CA LEU A 418 1.75 11.26 -16.90
C LEU A 418 3.01 12.09 -16.61
N VAL A 419 2.88 13.19 -15.87
CA VAL A 419 4.01 14.05 -15.50
C VAL A 419 4.92 13.35 -14.48
N ALA A 420 4.33 12.73 -13.45
CA ALA A 420 5.07 12.04 -12.40
C ALA A 420 5.85 10.82 -12.94
N THR A 421 5.25 9.96 -13.77
CA THR A 421 5.96 8.83 -14.41
C THR A 421 7.08 9.31 -15.33
N LYS A 422 6.93 10.46 -16.01
CA LYS A 422 8.01 11.04 -16.80
C LYS A 422 9.15 11.51 -15.90
N ALA A 423 8.83 12.26 -14.85
CA ALA A 423 9.80 12.76 -13.88
C ALA A 423 10.63 11.63 -13.24
N THR A 424 9.99 10.54 -12.82
CA THR A 424 10.68 9.39 -12.22
C THR A 424 11.60 8.70 -13.21
N ARG A 425 11.15 8.47 -14.45
CA ARG A 425 12.00 7.89 -15.51
C ARG A 425 13.20 8.76 -15.87
N ASP A 426 12.99 10.07 -15.97
CA ASP A 426 14.07 11.02 -16.27
C ASP A 426 15.07 11.13 -15.11
N GLY A 427 14.60 11.07 -13.86
CA GLY A 427 15.46 11.03 -12.67
C GLY A 427 16.29 9.75 -12.58
N LEU A 428 15.65 8.60 -12.84
CA LEU A 428 16.31 7.29 -12.85
C LEU A 428 17.36 7.19 -13.97
N ARG A 429 17.04 7.68 -15.18
CA ARG A 429 17.98 7.72 -16.30
C ARG A 429 19.22 8.57 -15.99
N ARG A 430 19.03 9.75 -15.39
CA ARG A 430 20.15 10.62 -14.95
C ARG A 430 21.03 9.92 -13.91
N THR A 431 20.41 9.29 -12.92
CA THR A 431 21.13 8.51 -11.89
C THR A 431 21.89 7.34 -12.50
N GLN A 432 21.29 6.62 -13.45
CA GLN A 432 21.95 5.50 -14.14
C GLN A 432 23.16 5.96 -14.95
N GLN A 433 23.06 7.10 -15.64
CA GLN A 433 24.17 7.69 -16.38
C GLN A 433 25.31 8.05 -15.43
N HIS A 434 25.01 8.78 -14.35
CA HIS A 434 26.00 9.16 -13.34
C HIS A 434 26.73 7.95 -12.72
N LEU A 435 25.98 6.94 -12.28
CA LEU A 435 26.58 5.72 -11.70
C LEU A 435 27.39 4.95 -12.74
N ARG A 436 26.95 4.89 -14.00
CA ARG A 436 27.71 4.23 -15.06
C ARG A 436 29.04 4.93 -15.32
N ASP A 437 29.04 6.26 -15.38
CA ASP A 437 30.24 7.06 -15.63
C ASP A 437 31.25 6.87 -14.50
N GLU A 438 30.79 6.91 -13.25
CA GLU A 438 31.62 6.71 -12.06
C GLU A 438 32.18 5.27 -11.96
N CYS A 439 31.36 4.25 -12.20
CA CYS A 439 31.83 2.87 -12.26
C CYS A 439 32.86 2.66 -13.37
N THR A 440 32.65 3.29 -14.54
CA THR A 440 33.59 3.21 -15.65
C THR A 440 34.93 3.86 -15.30
N ARG A 441 34.90 5.04 -14.67
CA ARG A 441 36.09 5.75 -14.19
C ARG A 441 36.92 4.87 -13.24
N ARG A 442 36.29 4.26 -12.25
CA ARG A 442 36.96 3.37 -11.29
C ARG A 442 37.54 2.11 -11.90
N THR A 443 36.91 1.55 -12.94
CA THR A 443 37.50 0.40 -13.64
C THR A 443 38.69 0.78 -14.53
N MET A 444 38.87 2.07 -14.85
CA MET A 444 39.98 2.57 -15.67
C MET A 444 41.16 3.10 -14.82
N GLU A 445 40.93 3.54 -13.58
CA GLU A 445 41.94 3.98 -12.60
C GLU A 445 42.12 2.91 -11.50
N PRO A 446 42.96 1.86 -11.73
CA PRO A 446 43.09 0.72 -10.81
C PRO A 446 43.70 1.04 -9.45
#